data_AF-A0A226QST6-F1
#
_entry.id   AF-A0A226QST6-F1
#
_cell.length_a   1.000
_cell.length_b   1.000
_cell.length_c   1.000
_cell.angle_alpha   90.00
_cell.angle_beta   90.00
_cell.angle_gamma   90.00
#
_symmetry.space_group_name_H-M   'P 1'
#
loop_
_entity.id
_entity.type
_entity.pdbx_description
1 polymer ?
#
loop_
_entity_poly.entity_id
_entity_poly.type
_entity_poly.pdbx_seq_one_letter_code
_entity_poly.pdbx_strand_id
1 'polypeptide(L)'
;MLKGWFLWFILFWSVFLLVTMSIGGFFMFRKFLKRLPKEDGKSELDWQEYYIEQTRHLWGEEEKALLEELVKPVPELFRDVARQKIAGKIGELALQENASRITKDLIIRGYIIATPKRDHKFLIKTLKEKQINIAPYEHLLQSK
;
A
#
# COMPACT_ATOMS: atom_id res chain seq x y z
N MET A 1 -43.14 28.94 -12.55
CA MET A 1 -43.45 27.90 -11.54
C MET A 1 -43.57 26.56 -12.24
N LEU A 2 -42.82 25.55 -11.81
CA LEU A 2 -43.00 24.18 -12.29
C LEU A 2 -44.39 23.70 -11.87
N LYS A 3 -45.28 23.46 -12.83
CA LYS A 3 -46.66 23.00 -12.59
C LYS A 3 -46.75 21.50 -12.88
N GLY A 4 -47.06 20.71 -11.85
CA GLY A 4 -47.25 19.26 -11.94
C GLY A 4 -46.15 18.47 -11.23
N TRP A 5 -46.54 17.39 -10.55
CA TRP A 5 -45.66 16.55 -9.74
C TRP A 5 -44.54 15.88 -10.56
N PHE A 6 -44.81 15.57 -11.83
CA PHE A 6 -43.86 14.95 -12.74
C PHE A 6 -42.67 15.86 -13.09
N LEU A 7 -42.90 17.18 -13.24
CA LEU A 7 -41.81 18.14 -13.48
C LEU A 7 -40.89 18.28 -12.27
N TRP A 8 -41.44 18.24 -11.05
CA TRP A 8 -40.65 18.20 -9.82
C TRP A 8 -39.87 16.89 -9.67
N PHE A 9 -40.46 15.76 -10.07
CA PHE A 9 -39.77 14.47 -10.12
C PHE A 9 -38.57 14.50 -11.06
N ILE A 10 -38.74 15.03 -12.29
CA ILE A 10 -37.63 15.18 -13.25
C ILE A 10 -36.54 16.10 -12.70
N LEU A 11 -36.92 17.27 -12.14
CA LEU A 11 -35.96 18.21 -11.58
C LEU A 11 -35.15 17.57 -10.46
N PHE A 12 -35.82 16.87 -9.54
CA PHE A 12 -35.17 16.15 -8.45
C PHE A 12 -34.16 15.14 -8.98
N TRP A 13 -34.55 14.27 -9.91
CA TRP A 13 -33.65 13.25 -10.46
C TRP A 13 -32.49 13.85 -11.24
N SER A 14 -32.72 14.96 -11.96
CA SER A 14 -31.66 15.66 -12.68
C SER A 14 -30.58 16.18 -11.73
N VAL A 15 -30.99 16.84 -10.64
CA VAL A 15 -30.07 17.32 -9.61
C VAL A 15 -29.42 16.16 -8.86
N PHE A 16 -30.19 15.14 -8.49
CA PHE A 16 -29.70 13.97 -7.78
C PHE A 16 -28.62 13.21 -8.57
N LEU A 17 -28.84 12.97 -9.87
CA LEU A 17 -27.86 12.32 -10.74
C LEU A 17 -26.62 13.17 -10.92
N LEU A 18 -26.77 14.49 -11.13
CA LEU A 18 -25.64 15.40 -11.27
C LEU A 18 -24.77 15.43 -9.99
N VAL A 19 -25.39 15.48 -8.82
CA VAL A 19 -24.69 15.46 -7.53
C VAL A 19 -23.98 14.12 -7.31
N THR A 20 -24.68 13.00 -7.50
CA THR A 20 -24.09 11.66 -7.29
C THR A 20 -22.95 11.38 -8.28
N MET A 21 -23.09 11.75 -9.55
CA MET A 21 -22.01 11.68 -10.54
C MET A 21 -20.83 12.57 -10.16
N SER A 22 -21.08 13.81 -9.70
CA SER A 22 -20.02 14.73 -9.30
C SER A 22 -19.24 14.22 -8.10
N ILE A 23 -19.93 13.67 -7.10
CA ILE A 23 -19.29 13.05 -5.92
C ILE A 23 -18.46 11.83 -6.35
N GLY A 24 -19.03 10.93 -7.15
CA GLY A 24 -18.30 9.77 -7.68
C GLY A 24 -17.07 10.17 -8.49
N GLY A 25 -17.22 11.17 -9.36
CA GLY A 25 -16.14 11.78 -10.13
C GLY A 25 -15.04 12.36 -9.25
N PHE A 26 -15.39 13.11 -8.20
CA PHE A 26 -14.43 13.67 -7.25
C PHE A 26 -13.57 12.60 -6.56
N PHE A 27 -14.18 11.50 -6.08
CA PHE A 27 -13.43 10.40 -5.46
C PHE A 27 -12.49 9.71 -6.44
N MET A 28 -12.96 9.44 -7.66
CA MET A 28 -12.14 8.82 -8.72
C MET A 28 -11.00 9.75 -9.14
N PHE A 29 -11.27 11.04 -9.30
CA PHE A 29 -10.26 12.04 -9.65
C PHE A 29 -9.19 12.18 -8.57
N ARG A 30 -9.58 12.25 -7.28
CA ARG A 30 -8.63 12.25 -6.16
C ARG A 30 -7.75 10.99 -6.14
N LYS A 31 -8.32 9.82 -6.44
CA LYS A 31 -7.56 8.57 -6.54
C LYS A 31 -6.64 8.57 -7.77
N PHE A 32 -7.07 9.17 -8.87
CA PHE A 32 -6.29 9.32 -10.08
C PHE A 32 -5.07 10.23 -9.88
N LEU A 33 -5.22 11.37 -9.20
CA LEU A 33 -4.10 12.27 -8.88
C LEU A 33 -2.96 11.56 -8.12
N LYS A 34 -3.27 10.55 -7.30
CA LYS A 34 -2.27 9.74 -6.59
C LYS A 34 -1.50 8.76 -7.48
N ARG A 35 -1.99 8.50 -8.69
CA ARG A 35 -1.37 7.61 -9.68
C ARG A 35 -0.57 8.38 -10.73
N LEU A 36 -0.65 9.70 -10.74
CA LEU A 36 0.14 10.50 -11.65
C LEU A 36 1.63 10.25 -11.41
N PRO A 37 2.45 10.26 -12.48
CA PRO A 37 3.89 10.19 -12.34
C PRO A 37 4.38 11.35 -11.48
N LYS A 38 5.46 11.10 -10.72
CA LYS A 38 6.16 12.13 -9.96
C LYS A 38 6.99 12.99 -10.91
N GLU A 39 7.77 13.92 -10.36
CA GLU A 39 8.63 14.84 -11.14
C GLU A 39 9.60 14.11 -12.09
N ASP A 40 9.93 12.86 -11.78
CA ASP A 40 10.80 11.96 -12.55
C ASP A 40 10.08 11.16 -13.66
N GLY A 41 8.77 11.37 -13.86
CA GLY A 41 7.99 10.65 -14.86
C GLY A 41 7.57 9.23 -14.46
N LYS A 42 7.92 8.77 -13.25
CA LYS A 42 7.56 7.43 -12.75
C LYS A 42 6.50 7.51 -11.66
N SER A 43 5.54 6.58 -11.68
CA SER A 43 4.57 6.41 -10.60
C SER A 43 5.19 5.67 -9.40
N GLU A 44 4.50 5.67 -8.26
CA GLU A 44 4.94 4.88 -7.10
C GLU A 44 4.99 3.37 -7.37
N LEU A 45 4.15 2.90 -8.29
CA LEU A 45 4.13 1.49 -8.69
C LEU A 45 5.34 1.15 -9.56
N ASP A 46 5.72 2.06 -10.47
CA ASP A 46 6.91 1.88 -11.32
C ASP A 46 8.20 1.82 -10.48
N TRP A 47 8.27 2.61 -9.41
CA TRP A 47 9.38 2.55 -8.46
C TRP A 47 9.40 1.25 -7.64
N GLN A 48 8.24 0.79 -7.19
CA GLN A 48 8.16 -0.50 -6.49
C GLN A 48 8.65 -1.64 -7.39
N GLU A 49 8.19 -1.68 -8.63
CA GLU A 49 8.60 -2.69 -9.61
C GLU A 49 10.10 -2.61 -9.89
N TYR A 50 10.62 -1.40 -10.09
CA TYR A 50 12.05 -1.17 -10.28
C TYR A 50 12.90 -1.74 -9.13
N TYR A 51 12.52 -1.47 -7.88
CA TYR A 51 13.27 -1.97 -6.72
C TYR A 51 13.16 -3.49 -6.56
N ILE A 52 12.01 -4.08 -6.87
CA ILE A 52 11.82 -5.54 -6.86
C ILE A 52 12.76 -6.18 -7.88
N GLU A 53 12.74 -5.72 -9.12
CA GLU A 53 13.55 -6.30 -10.19
C GLU A 53 15.06 -6.14 -9.92
N GLN A 54 15.49 -4.96 -9.46
CA GLN A 54 16.88 -4.73 -9.11
C GLN A 54 17.36 -5.59 -7.94
N THR A 55 16.49 -5.93 -6.99
CA THR A 55 16.89 -6.73 -5.81
C THR A 55 16.52 -8.20 -5.91
N ARG A 56 15.86 -8.66 -6.97
CA ARG A 56 15.37 -10.04 -7.13
C ARG A 56 16.45 -11.11 -6.88
N HIS A 57 17.68 -10.82 -7.29
CA HIS A 57 18.84 -11.70 -7.13
C HIS A 57 19.38 -11.78 -5.70
N LEU A 58 19.01 -10.84 -4.83
CA LEU A 58 19.43 -10.77 -3.42
C LEU A 58 18.55 -11.62 -2.48
N TRP A 59 17.41 -12.13 -2.98
CA TRP A 59 16.44 -12.89 -2.20
C TRP A 59 16.79 -14.38 -2.15
N GLY A 60 16.99 -14.91 -0.94
CA GLY A 60 17.00 -16.34 -0.69
C GLY A 60 15.59 -16.92 -0.52
N GLU A 61 15.50 -18.25 -0.47
CA GLU A 61 14.22 -18.95 -0.30
C GLU A 61 13.62 -18.73 1.09
N GLU A 62 14.45 -18.65 2.14
CA GLU A 62 14.00 -18.38 3.51
C GLU A 62 13.39 -16.97 3.63
N GLU A 63 14.00 -15.99 2.98
CA GLU A 63 13.51 -14.60 2.95
C GLU A 63 12.17 -14.48 2.23
N LYS A 64 12.02 -15.17 1.09
CA LYS A 64 10.74 -15.24 0.36
C LYS A 64 9.66 -15.90 1.21
N ALA A 65 9.99 -17.01 1.88
CA ALA A 65 9.06 -17.68 2.78
C ALA A 65 8.64 -16.78 3.94
N LEU A 66 9.58 -16.06 4.56
CA LEU A 66 9.28 -15.11 5.62
C LEU A 66 8.34 -13.99 5.14
N LEU A 67 8.56 -13.46 3.93
CA LEU A 67 7.65 -12.47 3.34
C LEU A 67 6.23 -13.04 3.22
N GLU A 68 6.06 -14.22 2.63
CA GLU A 68 4.74 -14.86 2.51
C GLU A 68 4.04 -15.04 3.87
N GLU A 69 4.79 -15.43 4.90
CA GLU A 69 4.26 -15.57 6.24
C GLU A 69 3.76 -14.24 6.82
N LEU A 70 4.48 -13.15 6.59
CA LEU A 70 4.13 -11.81 7.07
C LEU A 70 2.90 -11.24 6.34
N VAL A 71 2.66 -11.63 5.09
CA VAL A 71 1.48 -11.18 4.32
C VAL A 71 0.28 -12.11 4.50
N LYS A 72 0.45 -13.33 5.04
CA LYS A 72 -0.64 -14.29 5.29
C LYS A 72 -1.88 -13.72 6.02
N PRO A 73 -1.75 -12.84 7.04
CA PRO A 73 -2.90 -12.24 7.72
C PRO A 73 -3.73 -11.28 6.87
N VAL A 74 -3.19 -10.83 5.72
CA VAL A 74 -3.89 -9.95 4.78
C VAL A 74 -4.95 -10.77 4.02
N PRO A 75 -6.18 -10.23 3.86
CA PRO A 75 -7.21 -10.90 3.07
C PRO A 75 -6.72 -11.18 1.65
N GLU A 76 -7.12 -12.33 1.10
CA GLU A 76 -6.60 -12.85 -0.18
C GLU A 76 -6.68 -11.83 -1.32
N LEU A 77 -7.81 -11.12 -1.44
CA LEU A 77 -8.04 -10.07 -2.45
C LEU A 77 -7.02 -8.92 -2.43
N PHE A 78 -6.30 -8.73 -1.31
CA PHE A 78 -5.31 -7.66 -1.14
C PHE A 78 -3.89 -8.18 -0.93
N ARG A 79 -3.70 -9.51 -0.85
CA ARG A 79 -2.44 -10.12 -0.45
C ARG A 79 -1.34 -9.82 -1.45
N ASP A 80 -1.62 -9.94 -2.76
CA ASP A 80 -0.62 -9.69 -3.80
C ASP A 80 -0.16 -8.22 -3.81
N VAL A 81 -1.11 -7.28 -3.65
CA VAL A 81 -0.81 -5.84 -3.57
C VAL A 81 0.03 -5.53 -2.33
N ALA A 82 -0.30 -6.14 -1.19
CA ALA A 82 0.48 -5.96 0.04
C ALA A 82 1.89 -6.55 -0.13
N ARG A 83 2.02 -7.75 -0.70
CA ARG A 83 3.30 -8.40 -0.99
C ARG A 83 4.18 -7.53 -1.87
N GLN A 84 3.66 -7.06 -3.01
CA GLN A 84 4.42 -6.20 -3.93
C GLN A 84 4.87 -4.91 -3.24
N LYS A 85 3.97 -4.27 -2.48
CA LYS A 85 4.30 -3.04 -1.75
C LYS A 85 5.40 -3.25 -0.70
N ILE A 86 5.34 -4.36 0.05
CA ILE A 86 6.34 -4.71 1.06
C ILE A 86 7.67 -5.07 0.38
N ALA A 87 7.65 -5.91 -0.65
CA ALA A 87 8.82 -6.31 -1.42
C ALA A 87 9.53 -5.11 -2.06
N GLY A 88 8.78 -4.18 -2.67
CA GLY A 88 9.32 -2.94 -3.22
C GLY A 88 10.01 -2.07 -2.17
N LYS A 89 9.45 -1.97 -0.96
CA LYS A 89 10.07 -1.23 0.14
C LYS A 89 11.33 -1.93 0.68
N ILE A 90 11.32 -3.26 0.77
CA ILE A 90 12.50 -4.04 1.15
C ILE A 90 13.62 -3.84 0.11
N GLY A 91 13.28 -3.90 -1.19
CA GLY A 91 14.23 -3.67 -2.27
C GLY A 91 14.81 -2.26 -2.24
N GLU A 92 13.99 -1.25 -1.97
CA GLU A 92 14.43 0.14 -1.80
C GLU A 92 15.47 0.26 -0.66
N LEU A 93 15.18 -0.31 0.51
CA LEU A 93 16.10 -0.30 1.65
C LEU A 93 17.41 -1.04 1.33
N ALA A 94 17.32 -2.20 0.68
CA ALA A 94 18.48 -3.00 0.32
C ALA A 94 19.41 -2.25 -0.64
N LEU A 95 18.87 -1.52 -1.62
CA LEU A 95 19.67 -0.70 -2.53
C LEU A 95 20.26 0.53 -1.84
N GLN A 96 19.49 1.20 -0.98
CA GLN A 96 19.98 2.34 -0.19
C GLN A 96 21.17 1.95 0.71
N GLU A 97 21.14 0.73 1.25
CA GLU A 97 22.17 0.21 2.15
C GLU A 97 23.26 -0.59 1.42
N ASN A 98 23.22 -0.69 0.09
CA ASN A 98 24.11 -1.53 -0.72
C ASN A 98 24.23 -2.96 -0.18
N ALA A 99 23.10 -3.53 0.24
CA ALA A 99 23.04 -4.85 0.84
C ALA A 99 23.41 -5.93 -0.18
N SER A 100 24.33 -6.81 0.19
CA SER A 100 24.73 -7.96 -0.63
C SER A 100 23.71 -9.10 -0.65
N ARG A 101 22.76 -9.10 0.29
CA ARG A 101 21.64 -10.05 0.39
C ARG A 101 20.49 -9.43 1.17
N ILE A 102 19.26 -9.87 0.91
CA ILE A 102 18.12 -9.54 1.78
C ILE A 102 18.29 -10.28 3.10
N THR A 103 18.15 -9.56 4.20
CA THR A 103 18.24 -10.12 5.55
C THR A 103 16.89 -10.03 6.25
N LYS A 104 16.72 -10.82 7.30
CA LYS A 104 15.55 -10.73 8.18
C LYS A 104 15.31 -9.32 8.71
N ASP A 105 16.38 -8.57 9.01
CA ASP A 105 16.29 -7.16 9.43
C ASP A 105 15.64 -6.28 8.36
N LEU A 106 16.14 -6.35 7.12
CA LEU A 106 15.57 -5.61 5.99
C LEU A 106 14.09 -5.95 5.75
N ILE A 107 13.73 -7.22 5.88
CA ILE A 107 12.34 -7.68 5.73
C ILE A 107 11.44 -7.06 6.81
N ILE A 108 11.86 -7.11 8.08
CA ILE A 108 11.06 -6.58 9.20
C ILE A 108 10.92 -5.06 9.05
N ARG A 109 12.02 -4.35 8.74
CA ARG A 109 11.99 -2.89 8.52
C ARG A 109 11.10 -2.52 7.35
N GLY A 110 11.25 -3.22 6.23
CA GLY A 110 10.42 -3.01 5.04
C GLY A 110 8.94 -3.29 5.30
N TYR A 111 8.63 -4.33 6.06
CA TYR A 111 7.26 -4.64 6.51
C TYR A 111 6.66 -3.53 7.36
N ILE A 112 7.41 -3.01 8.34
CA ILE A 112 6.96 -1.90 9.20
C ILE A 112 6.73 -0.63 8.41
N ILE A 113 7.68 -0.25 7.55
CA ILE A 113 7.62 1.00 6.78
C ILE A 113 6.55 0.95 5.68
N ALA A 114 6.33 -0.21 5.06
CA ALA A 114 5.30 -0.37 4.03
C ALA A 114 3.87 -0.39 4.61
N THR A 115 3.72 -0.76 5.89
CA THR A 115 2.43 -0.89 6.55
C THR A 115 1.89 0.47 7.00
N PRO A 116 0.66 0.87 6.60
CA PRO A 116 0.05 2.12 7.06
C PRO A 116 -0.14 2.16 8.59
N LYS A 117 -0.02 3.33 9.22
CA LYS A 117 -0.19 3.50 10.69
C LYS A 117 -1.49 2.92 11.23
N ARG A 118 -2.60 3.09 10.52
CA ARG A 118 -3.91 2.53 10.91
C ARG A 118 -3.90 0.99 11.05
N ASP A 119 -2.98 0.33 10.35
CA ASP A 119 -2.88 -1.13 10.25
C ASP A 119 -1.76 -1.68 11.16
N HIS A 120 -1.02 -0.82 11.89
CA HIS A 120 0.09 -1.23 12.78
C HIS A 120 -0.35 -2.18 13.90
N LYS A 121 -1.62 -2.11 14.35
CA LYS A 121 -2.16 -3.06 15.33
C LYS A 121 -2.05 -4.50 14.84
N PHE A 122 -2.34 -4.76 13.56
CA PHE A 122 -2.25 -6.09 12.97
C PHE A 122 -0.80 -6.52 12.77
N LEU A 123 0.05 -5.60 12.28
CA LEU A 123 1.48 -5.84 12.15
C LEU A 123 2.13 -6.25 13.47
N ILE A 124 1.87 -5.51 14.56
CA ILE A 124 2.46 -5.81 15.87
C ILE A 124 1.98 -7.18 16.36
N LYS A 125 0.70 -7.50 16.15
CA LYS A 125 0.15 -8.81 16.49
C LYS A 125 0.87 -9.92 15.72
N THR A 126 1.03 -9.78 14.41
CA THR A 126 1.72 -10.76 13.56
C THR A 126 3.19 -10.94 13.97
N LEU A 127 3.91 -9.85 14.24
CA LEU A 127 5.31 -9.93 14.69
C LEU A 127 5.43 -10.63 16.05
N LYS A 128 4.51 -10.36 16.99
CA LYS A 128 4.46 -11.05 18.30
C LYS A 128 4.15 -12.54 18.17
N GLU A 129 3.18 -12.91 17.32
CA GLU A 129 2.85 -14.32 17.04
C GLU A 129 4.05 -15.08 16.44
N LYS A 130 4.89 -14.38 15.67
CA LYS A 130 6.12 -14.91 15.10
C LYS A 130 7.34 -14.82 16.03
N GLN A 131 7.14 -14.41 17.29
CA GLN A 131 8.20 -14.25 18.29
C GLN A 131 9.35 -13.33 17.82
N ILE A 132 9.03 -12.33 16.98
CA ILE A 132 10.00 -11.34 16.51
C ILE A 132 10.07 -10.21 17.53
N ASN A 133 11.27 -9.92 18.04
CA ASN A 133 11.48 -8.79 18.95
C ASN A 133 11.30 -7.47 18.20
N ILE A 134 10.34 -6.66 18.65
CA ILE A 134 10.00 -5.37 18.04
C ILE A 134 10.85 -4.22 18.61
N ALA A 135 11.48 -4.40 19.78
CA ALA A 135 12.21 -3.34 20.47
C ALA A 135 13.22 -2.57 19.58
N PRO A 136 14.01 -3.22 18.70
CA PRO A 136 14.94 -2.51 17.82
C PRO A 136 14.25 -1.59 16.79
N TYR A 137 12.98 -1.87 16.48
CA TYR A 137 12.22 -1.24 15.40
C TYR A 137 11.14 -0.28 15.88
N GLU A 138 11.02 -0.04 17.18
CA GLU A 138 9.96 0.84 17.73
C GLU A 138 10.00 2.25 17.15
N HIS A 139 11.20 2.75 16.83
CA HIS A 139 11.39 4.05 16.17
C HIS A 139 10.71 4.12 14.80
N LEU A 140 10.60 2.99 14.08
CA LEU A 140 9.93 2.90 12.77
C LEU A 140 8.41 2.92 12.89
N LEU A 141 7.85 2.53 14.04
CA LEU A 141 6.40 2.59 14.29
C LEU A 141 5.91 4.02 14.52
N GLN A 142 6.79 4.90 15.04
CA GLN A 142 6.46 6.31 15.28
C GLN A 142 6.59 7.16 14.01
N SER A 143 7.49 6.77 13.10
CA SER A 143 7.71 7.45 11.83
C SER A 143 6.47 7.35 10.89
N LYS A 144 6.07 8.50 10.32
CA LYS A 144 4.96 8.80 9.37
C LYS A 144 3.59 9.13 9.93
#